data_AF-A0A6A6YTC6-F1
#
_entry.id   AF-A0A6A6YTC6-F1
#
_cell.length_a   1.000
_cell.length_b   1.000
_cell.length_c   1.000
_cell.angle_alpha   90.00
_cell.angle_beta   90.00
_cell.angle_gamma   90.00
#
_symmetry.space_group_name_H-M   'P 1'
#
loop_
_entity.id
_entity.type
_entity.pdbx_description
1 polymer ?
#
loop_
_entity_poly.entity_id
_entity_poly.type
_entity_poly.pdbx_seq_one_letter_code
_entity_poly.pdbx_strand_id
1 'polypeptide(L)'
;MPTFQRHHCRVCRSDHYEVTDDDERNLWIRLGLERDMAPEEKEGILEVLRDRRAALDCDQLAEEASAVSQEYAEILSRIIEQQRDLKARMVNMTEKLKDGKETLQRELDKNREKVVQARRQCQELRETLDQRHVKEQWLRDEIQRLRDENERKLATEQQLRREYEAWKARDEYRKATLQQFQRDTDDIETRFEEGIITEEEFQAEELAWQAKVDLERLHSQQIRDGICQPDGTLNNDIQDPGQDTQPQAHLPPSTTSESTRTSRDMPPLSARPQDESS
;
A
#
# COMPACT_ATOMS: atom_id res chain seq x y z
N MET A 1 -82.40 -61.97 -55.25
CA MET A 1 -81.27 -61.19 -54.71
C MET A 1 -80.18 -62.13 -54.23
N PRO A 2 -78.91 -61.95 -54.63
CA PRO A 2 -77.80 -62.68 -54.02
C PRO A 2 -77.74 -62.33 -52.52
N THR A 3 -77.59 -63.33 -51.67
CA THR A 3 -77.42 -63.13 -50.22
C THR A 3 -75.95 -62.86 -49.94
N PHE A 4 -75.56 -61.59 -49.87
CA PHE A 4 -74.22 -61.19 -49.46
C PHE A 4 -74.13 -61.19 -47.93
N GLN A 5 -73.02 -61.69 -47.37
CA GLN A 5 -72.74 -61.56 -45.94
C GLN A 5 -72.43 -60.09 -45.63
N ARG A 6 -72.71 -59.65 -44.40
CA ARG A 6 -72.34 -58.31 -43.94
C ARG A 6 -71.30 -58.40 -42.84
N HIS A 7 -70.34 -57.49 -42.83
CA HIS A 7 -69.33 -57.35 -41.78
C HIS A 7 -69.36 -55.95 -41.18
N HIS A 8 -69.06 -55.85 -39.88
CA HIS A 8 -69.06 -54.58 -39.17
C HIS A 8 -67.74 -53.83 -39.38
N CYS A 9 -67.80 -52.66 -40.00
CA CYS A 9 -66.63 -51.82 -40.23
C CYS A 9 -66.25 -51.03 -38.97
N ARG A 10 -65.00 -51.16 -38.55
CA ARG A 10 -64.48 -50.50 -37.34
C ARG A 10 -64.24 -48.99 -37.51
N VAL A 11 -64.16 -48.51 -38.76
CA VAL A 11 -63.91 -47.10 -39.08
C VAL A 11 -65.21 -46.30 -39.04
N CYS A 12 -66.21 -46.69 -39.82
CA CYS A 12 -67.48 -45.97 -39.92
C CYS A 12 -68.56 -46.48 -38.94
N ARG A 13 -68.36 -47.65 -38.31
CA ARG A 13 -69.32 -48.34 -37.42
C ARG A 13 -70.62 -48.78 -38.09
N SER A 14 -70.60 -48.95 -39.40
CA SER A 14 -71.72 -49.51 -40.19
C SER A 14 -71.41 -50.93 -40.65
N ASP A 15 -72.44 -51.68 -41.03
CA ASP A 15 -72.28 -53.01 -41.61
C ASP A 15 -72.21 -52.91 -43.13
N HIS A 16 -71.14 -53.43 -43.72
CA HIS A 16 -70.94 -53.45 -45.17
C HIS A 16 -71.10 -54.86 -45.75
N TYR A 17 -71.61 -54.97 -46.96
CA TYR A 17 -71.65 -56.21 -47.72
C TYR A 17 -70.23 -56.68 -48.06
N GLU A 18 -69.97 -57.95 -47.79
CA GLU A 18 -68.79 -58.66 -48.25
C GLU A 18 -69.00 -59.06 -49.70
N VAL A 19 -68.38 -58.30 -50.61
CA VAL A 19 -68.47 -58.46 -52.05
C VAL A 19 -67.06 -58.69 -52.56
N THR A 20 -66.81 -59.83 -53.18
CA THR A 20 -65.51 -60.10 -53.82
C THR A 20 -65.37 -59.30 -55.12
N ASP A 21 -64.16 -59.14 -55.63
CA ASP A 21 -63.95 -58.45 -56.91
C ASP A 21 -64.68 -59.14 -58.07
N ASP A 22 -64.82 -60.48 -58.01
CA ASP A 22 -65.61 -61.27 -58.96
C ASP A 22 -67.12 -61.01 -58.79
N ASP A 23 -67.62 -60.87 -57.57
CA ASP A 23 -69.03 -60.51 -57.30
C ASP A 23 -69.33 -59.10 -57.81
N GLU A 24 -68.48 -58.12 -57.53
CA GLU A 24 -68.61 -56.75 -58.04
C GLU A 24 -68.63 -56.75 -59.58
N ARG A 25 -67.70 -57.47 -60.20
CA ARG A 25 -67.65 -57.61 -61.67
C ARG A 25 -68.92 -58.24 -62.22
N ASN A 26 -69.44 -59.28 -61.59
CA ASN A 26 -70.69 -59.94 -61.97
C ASN A 26 -71.91 -59.01 -61.80
N LEU A 27 -71.94 -58.19 -60.75
CA LEU A 27 -72.98 -57.18 -60.52
C LEU A 27 -72.97 -56.09 -61.59
N TRP A 28 -71.79 -55.60 -61.99
CA TRP A 28 -71.64 -54.64 -63.09
C TRP A 28 -72.05 -55.23 -64.45
N ILE A 29 -71.66 -56.47 -64.73
CA ILE A 29 -72.07 -57.20 -65.96
C ILE A 29 -73.59 -57.32 -66.01
N ARG A 30 -74.22 -57.68 -64.89
CA ARG A 30 -75.67 -57.84 -64.79
C ARG A 30 -76.41 -56.52 -64.99
N LEU A 31 -75.91 -55.43 -64.38
CA LEU A 31 -76.41 -54.07 -64.62
C LEU A 31 -76.31 -53.63 -66.11
N GLY A 32 -75.32 -54.13 -66.84
CA GLY A 32 -75.07 -53.78 -68.25
C GLY A 32 -75.84 -54.63 -69.28
N LEU A 33 -76.18 -55.87 -68.95
CA LEU A 33 -76.80 -56.83 -69.88
C LEU A 33 -78.35 -56.86 -69.80
N GLU A 34 -78.93 -56.65 -68.62
CA GLU A 34 -80.37 -56.78 -68.41
C GLU A 34 -81.10 -55.43 -68.64
N ARG A 35 -81.51 -55.16 -69.89
CA ARG A 35 -82.24 -53.94 -70.27
C ARG A 35 -83.62 -53.79 -69.63
N ASP A 36 -84.23 -54.91 -69.21
CA ASP A 36 -85.58 -54.97 -68.64
C ASP A 36 -85.56 -55.21 -67.11
N MET A 37 -84.43 -54.97 -66.44
CA MET A 37 -84.30 -55.11 -65.00
C MET A 37 -85.26 -54.18 -64.26
N ALA A 38 -85.97 -54.72 -63.26
CA ALA A 38 -86.85 -53.91 -62.42
C ALA A 38 -86.04 -52.81 -61.70
N PRO A 39 -86.59 -51.59 -61.56
CA PRO A 39 -85.87 -50.47 -60.94
C PRO A 39 -85.43 -50.77 -59.49
N GLU A 40 -86.20 -51.59 -58.77
CA GLU A 40 -85.88 -52.06 -57.42
C GLU A 40 -84.67 -52.99 -57.39
N GLU A 41 -84.55 -53.89 -58.37
CA GLU A 41 -83.40 -54.79 -58.48
C GLU A 41 -82.13 -54.03 -58.86
N LYS A 42 -82.27 -53.05 -59.76
CA LYS A 42 -81.19 -52.14 -60.15
C LYS A 42 -80.69 -51.32 -58.98
N GLU A 43 -81.59 -50.73 -58.19
CA GLU A 43 -81.22 -49.95 -57.01
C GLU A 43 -80.57 -50.83 -55.93
N GLY A 44 -81.05 -52.06 -55.72
CA GLY A 44 -80.42 -53.00 -54.80
C GLY A 44 -79.00 -53.39 -55.20
N ILE A 45 -78.72 -53.59 -56.50
CA ILE A 45 -77.34 -53.82 -56.98
C ILE A 45 -76.48 -52.56 -56.78
N LEU A 46 -77.01 -51.37 -57.08
CA LEU A 46 -76.29 -50.11 -56.87
C LEU A 46 -76.01 -49.84 -55.39
N GLU A 47 -76.91 -50.20 -54.48
CA GLU A 47 -76.70 -50.12 -53.03
C GLU A 47 -75.51 -50.99 -52.60
N VAL A 48 -75.47 -52.26 -53.04
CA VAL A 48 -74.36 -53.18 -52.76
C VAL A 48 -73.03 -52.65 -53.29
N LEU A 49 -73.01 -52.08 -54.51
CA LEU A 49 -71.78 -51.50 -55.10
C LEU A 49 -71.32 -50.22 -54.39
N ARG A 50 -72.24 -49.33 -54.00
CA ARG A 50 -71.91 -48.13 -53.20
C ARG A 50 -71.38 -48.53 -51.82
N ASP A 51 -71.97 -49.54 -51.21
CA ASP A 51 -71.58 -50.05 -49.90
C ASP A 51 -70.21 -50.75 -49.94
N ARG A 52 -69.93 -51.52 -51.00
CA ARG A 52 -68.58 -52.07 -51.28
C ARG A 52 -67.54 -50.95 -51.44
N ARG A 53 -67.86 -49.89 -52.19
CA ARG A 53 -66.96 -48.72 -52.33
C ARG A 53 -66.69 -48.06 -50.97
N ALA A 54 -67.73 -47.86 -50.16
CA ALA A 54 -67.59 -47.31 -48.82
C ALA A 54 -66.74 -48.22 -47.90
N ALA A 55 -66.85 -49.55 -48.03
CA ALA A 55 -66.00 -50.49 -47.32
C ALA A 55 -64.51 -50.35 -47.73
N LEU A 56 -64.21 -50.25 -49.03
CA LEU A 56 -62.85 -50.02 -49.52
C LEU A 56 -62.26 -48.69 -49.05
N ASP A 57 -63.05 -47.61 -49.07
CA ASP A 57 -62.62 -46.31 -48.54
C ASP A 57 -62.35 -46.39 -47.02
N CYS A 58 -63.15 -47.19 -46.28
CA CYS A 58 -62.91 -47.44 -44.85
C CYS A 58 -61.63 -48.25 -44.61
N ASP A 59 -61.35 -49.27 -45.41
CA ASP A 59 -60.12 -50.07 -45.30
C ASP A 59 -58.89 -49.19 -45.57
N GLN A 60 -58.94 -48.34 -46.61
CA GLN A 60 -57.87 -47.38 -46.90
C GLN A 60 -57.67 -46.39 -45.73
N LEU A 61 -58.74 -45.84 -45.17
CA LEU A 61 -58.65 -44.97 -43.99
C LEU A 61 -58.08 -45.68 -42.77
N ALA A 62 -58.39 -46.97 -42.59
CA ALA A 62 -57.82 -47.77 -41.49
C ALA A 62 -56.31 -47.97 -41.66
N GLU A 63 -55.85 -48.25 -42.89
CA GLU A 63 -54.43 -48.38 -43.23
C GLU A 63 -53.69 -47.06 -43.04
N GLU A 64 -54.23 -45.95 -43.56
CA GLU A 64 -53.67 -44.61 -43.39
C GLU A 64 -53.60 -44.20 -41.91
N ALA A 65 -54.68 -44.45 -41.15
CA ALA A 65 -54.69 -44.18 -39.71
C ALA A 65 -53.67 -45.04 -38.95
N SER A 66 -53.49 -46.31 -39.34
CA SER A 66 -52.48 -47.19 -38.76
C SER A 66 -51.06 -46.70 -39.07
N ALA A 67 -50.80 -46.30 -40.33
CA ALA A 67 -49.50 -45.76 -40.75
C ALA A 67 -49.16 -44.47 -39.99
N VAL A 68 -50.10 -43.52 -39.89
CA VAL A 68 -49.93 -42.28 -39.13
C VAL A 68 -49.71 -42.58 -37.64
N SER A 69 -50.46 -43.52 -37.07
CA SER A 69 -50.29 -43.91 -35.66
C SER A 69 -48.91 -44.50 -35.39
N GLN A 70 -48.36 -45.28 -36.31
CA GLN A 70 -47.01 -45.84 -36.20
C GLN A 70 -45.95 -44.75 -36.32
N GLU A 71 -46.06 -43.87 -37.32
CA GLU A 71 -45.13 -42.76 -37.51
C GLU A 71 -45.12 -41.83 -36.28
N TYR A 72 -46.29 -41.51 -35.73
CA TYR A 72 -46.41 -40.72 -34.52
C TYR A 72 -45.74 -41.41 -33.32
N ALA A 73 -45.91 -42.73 -33.16
CA ALA A 73 -45.24 -43.49 -32.10
C ALA A 73 -43.70 -43.49 -32.25
N GLU A 74 -43.18 -43.57 -33.48
CA GLU A 74 -41.75 -43.46 -33.74
C GLU A 74 -41.19 -42.06 -33.46
N ILE A 75 -41.92 -41.01 -33.85
CA ILE A 75 -41.54 -39.62 -33.58
C ILE A 75 -41.50 -39.37 -32.07
N LEU A 76 -42.53 -39.82 -31.33
CA LEU A 76 -42.56 -39.70 -29.88
C LEU A 76 -41.38 -40.44 -29.23
N SER A 77 -41.05 -41.63 -29.70
CA SER A 77 -39.91 -42.40 -29.21
C SER A 77 -38.59 -41.65 -29.42
N ARG A 78 -38.38 -41.08 -30.62
CA ARG A 78 -37.22 -40.23 -30.93
C ARG A 78 -37.15 -38.99 -30.03
N ILE A 79 -38.28 -38.32 -29.78
CA ILE A 79 -38.32 -37.14 -28.90
C ILE A 79 -37.93 -37.53 -27.47
N ILE A 80 -38.44 -38.65 -26.95
CA ILE A 80 -38.11 -39.14 -25.60
C ILE A 80 -36.61 -39.44 -25.47
N GLU A 81 -36.01 -40.08 -26.47
CA GLU A 81 -34.57 -40.35 -26.51
C GLU A 81 -33.75 -39.06 -26.55
N GLN A 82 -34.09 -38.13 -27.45
CA GLN A 82 -33.42 -36.83 -27.53
C GLN A 82 -33.52 -36.05 -26.21
N GLN A 83 -34.67 -36.08 -25.54
CA GLN A 83 -34.85 -35.44 -24.24
C GLN A 83 -33.99 -36.10 -23.15
N ARG A 84 -33.85 -37.43 -23.15
CA ARG A 84 -32.96 -38.13 -22.22
C ARG A 84 -31.50 -37.76 -22.46
N ASP A 85 -31.06 -37.74 -23.71
CA ASP A 85 -29.70 -37.36 -24.09
C ASP A 85 -29.36 -35.92 -23.75
N LEU A 86 -30.31 -35.00 -23.95
CA LEU A 86 -30.15 -33.59 -23.56
C LEU A 86 -30.06 -33.46 -22.03
N LYS A 87 -30.92 -34.14 -21.28
CA LYS A 87 -30.86 -34.14 -19.81
C LYS A 87 -29.52 -34.70 -19.31
N ALA A 88 -29.06 -35.82 -19.87
CA ALA A 88 -27.76 -36.40 -19.52
C ALA A 88 -26.59 -35.44 -19.78
N ARG A 89 -26.60 -34.76 -20.95
CA ARG A 89 -25.60 -33.73 -21.28
C ARG A 89 -25.65 -32.53 -20.34
N MET A 90 -26.85 -32.05 -20.01
CA MET A 90 -27.03 -30.95 -19.06
C MET A 90 -26.51 -31.28 -17.66
N VAL A 91 -26.78 -32.50 -17.17
CA VAL A 91 -26.26 -32.97 -15.87
C VAL A 91 -24.73 -32.97 -15.87
N ASN A 92 -24.11 -33.57 -16.89
CA ASN A 92 -22.65 -33.61 -17.02
C ASN A 92 -22.03 -32.20 -17.09
N MET A 93 -22.64 -31.29 -17.86
CA MET A 93 -22.16 -29.91 -17.98
C MET A 93 -22.31 -29.15 -16.66
N THR A 94 -23.40 -29.36 -15.94
CA THR A 94 -23.64 -28.74 -14.63
C THR A 94 -22.62 -29.21 -13.59
N GLU A 95 -22.29 -30.50 -13.59
CA GLU A 95 -21.27 -31.08 -12.72
C GLU A 95 -19.88 -30.52 -13.03
N LYS A 96 -19.49 -30.44 -14.31
CA LYS A 96 -18.23 -29.78 -14.72
C LYS A 96 -18.16 -28.31 -14.30
N LEU A 97 -19.26 -27.57 -14.43
CA LEU A 97 -19.32 -26.18 -14.00
C LEU A 97 -19.21 -26.05 -12.48
N LYS A 98 -19.81 -26.98 -11.74
CA LYS A 98 -19.70 -27.04 -10.28
C LYS A 98 -18.24 -27.30 -9.86
N ASP A 99 -17.59 -28.30 -10.43
CA ASP A 99 -16.19 -28.63 -10.14
C ASP A 99 -15.23 -27.48 -10.50
N GLY A 100 -15.47 -26.83 -11.64
CA GLY A 100 -14.75 -25.64 -12.06
C GLY A 100 -14.92 -24.49 -11.08
N LYS A 101 -16.16 -24.22 -10.64
CA LYS A 101 -16.46 -23.19 -9.64
C LYS A 101 -15.77 -23.47 -8.31
N GLU A 102 -15.82 -24.70 -7.81
CA GLU A 102 -15.16 -25.06 -6.56
C GLU A 102 -13.63 -24.93 -6.65
N THR A 103 -13.05 -25.26 -7.81
CA THR A 103 -11.62 -25.10 -8.04
C THR A 103 -11.21 -23.63 -8.05
N LEU A 104 -11.93 -22.79 -8.79
CA LEU A 104 -11.70 -21.34 -8.80
C LEU A 104 -11.88 -20.73 -7.41
N GLN A 105 -12.87 -21.19 -6.64
CA GLN A 105 -13.07 -20.72 -5.27
C GLN A 105 -11.88 -21.06 -4.37
N ARG A 106 -11.38 -22.30 -4.43
CA ARG A 106 -10.20 -22.73 -3.67
C ARG A 106 -8.95 -21.93 -4.05
N GLU A 107 -8.77 -21.61 -5.33
CA GLU A 107 -7.66 -20.77 -5.79
C GLU A 107 -7.80 -19.32 -5.34
N LEU A 108 -9.00 -18.77 -5.38
CA LEU A 108 -9.31 -17.43 -4.90
C LEU A 108 -9.00 -17.30 -3.41
N ASP A 109 -9.42 -18.29 -2.61
CA ASP A 109 -9.17 -18.30 -1.16
C ASP A 109 -7.68 -18.38 -0.84
N LYS A 110 -6.92 -19.25 -1.53
CA LYS A 110 -5.45 -19.31 -1.42
C LYS A 110 -4.78 -17.99 -1.78
N ASN A 111 -5.22 -17.35 -2.86
CA ASN A 111 -4.66 -16.08 -3.30
C ASN A 111 -5.00 -14.95 -2.32
N ARG A 112 -6.22 -14.95 -1.77
CA ARG A 112 -6.63 -14.00 -0.73
C ARG A 112 -5.76 -14.15 0.52
N GLU A 113 -5.49 -15.38 0.96
CA GLU A 113 -4.62 -15.64 2.10
C GLU A 113 -3.19 -15.14 1.85
N LYS A 114 -2.62 -15.40 0.67
CA LYS A 114 -1.31 -14.87 0.28
C LYS A 114 -1.26 -13.34 0.32
N VAL A 115 -2.32 -12.66 -0.17
CA VAL A 115 -2.41 -11.19 -0.12
C VAL A 115 -2.47 -10.69 1.31
N VAL A 116 -3.23 -11.35 2.19
CA VAL A 116 -3.30 -11.00 3.62
C VAL A 116 -1.94 -11.16 4.29
N GLN A 117 -1.24 -12.27 4.03
CA GLN A 117 0.11 -12.51 4.55
C GLN A 117 1.11 -11.45 4.05
N ALA A 118 1.09 -11.14 2.75
CA ALA A 118 1.95 -10.11 2.18
C ALA A 118 1.67 -8.72 2.77
N ARG A 119 0.40 -8.36 2.98
CA ARG A 119 0.03 -7.10 3.64
C ARG A 119 0.55 -7.02 5.06
N ARG A 120 0.43 -8.10 5.83
CA ARG A 120 0.97 -8.18 7.19
C ARG A 120 2.49 -8.02 7.20
N GLN A 121 3.21 -8.71 6.32
CA GLN A 121 4.67 -8.58 6.20
C GLN A 121 5.08 -7.15 5.82
N CYS A 122 4.37 -6.51 4.88
CA CYS A 122 4.62 -5.11 4.53
C CYS A 122 4.40 -4.16 5.72
N GLN A 123 3.40 -4.42 6.56
CA GLN A 123 3.14 -3.64 7.76
C GLN A 123 4.26 -3.83 8.80
N GLU A 124 4.66 -5.07 9.08
CA GLU A 124 5.76 -5.39 10.02
C GLU A 124 7.09 -4.75 9.56
N LEU A 125 7.37 -4.78 8.25
CA LEU A 125 8.54 -4.12 7.67
C LEU A 125 8.48 -2.59 7.81
N ARG A 126 7.30 -1.99 7.62
CA ARG A 126 7.10 -0.55 7.79
C ARG A 126 7.34 -0.13 9.24
N GLU A 127 6.75 -0.84 10.20
CA GLU A 127 6.95 -0.58 11.63
C GLU A 127 8.43 -0.70 12.02
N THR A 128 9.13 -1.71 11.49
CA THR A 128 10.58 -1.88 11.69
C THR A 128 11.37 -0.72 11.10
N LEU A 129 10.99 -0.24 9.92
CA LEU A 129 11.66 0.87 9.25
C LEU A 129 11.44 2.18 10.00
N ASP A 130 10.24 2.42 10.52
CA ASP A 130 9.91 3.60 11.33
C ASP A 130 10.71 3.60 12.64
N GLN A 131 10.80 2.46 13.33
CA GLN A 131 11.63 2.31 14.53
C GLN A 131 13.12 2.58 14.24
N ARG A 132 13.63 2.13 13.08
CA ARG A 132 15.01 2.40 12.66
C ARG A 132 15.24 3.89 12.39
N HIS A 133 14.30 4.58 11.75
CA HIS A 133 14.41 6.01 11.51
C HIS A 133 14.46 6.81 12.81
N VAL A 134 13.60 6.49 13.78
CA VAL A 134 13.62 7.12 15.11
C VAL A 134 14.96 6.88 15.81
N LYS A 135 15.45 5.64 15.79
CA LYS A 135 16.75 5.31 16.40
C LYS A 135 17.91 6.02 15.69
N GLU A 136 17.89 6.10 14.38
CA GLU A 136 18.91 6.79 13.59
C GLU A 136 18.91 8.29 13.90
N GLN A 137 17.74 8.92 13.96
CA GLN A 137 17.62 10.33 14.36
C GLN A 137 18.17 10.57 15.76
N TRP A 138 17.80 9.73 16.74
CA TRP A 138 18.35 9.83 18.10
C TRP A 138 19.88 9.71 18.13
N LEU A 139 20.45 8.77 17.35
CA LEU A 139 21.91 8.63 17.24
C LEU A 139 22.56 9.85 16.59
N ARG A 140 21.94 10.45 15.58
CA ARG A 140 22.45 11.68 14.97
C ARG A 140 22.48 12.83 15.97
N ASP A 141 21.40 13.01 16.72
CA ASP A 141 21.28 14.07 17.72
C ASP A 141 22.31 13.87 18.84
N GLU A 142 22.51 12.63 19.30
CA GLU A 142 23.50 12.30 20.33
C GLU A 142 24.94 12.51 19.85
N ILE A 143 25.25 12.14 18.60
CA ILE A 143 26.55 12.43 17.99
C ILE A 143 26.79 13.94 17.92
N GLN A 144 25.78 14.72 17.56
CA GLN A 144 25.91 16.18 17.50
C GLN A 144 26.14 16.76 18.91
N ARG A 145 25.38 16.31 19.91
CA ARG A 145 25.58 16.71 21.31
C ARG A 145 27.00 16.44 21.79
N LEU A 146 27.55 15.26 21.47
CA LEU A 146 28.92 14.88 21.84
C LEU A 146 29.98 15.71 21.11
N ARG A 147 29.73 16.11 19.85
CA ARG A 147 30.61 17.03 19.11
C ARG A 147 30.64 18.40 19.77
N ASP A 148 29.49 18.97 20.07
CA ASP A 148 29.40 20.28 20.73
C ASP A 148 30.08 20.26 22.11
N GLU A 149 29.92 19.16 22.86
CA GLU A 149 30.60 18.97 24.15
C GLU A 149 32.13 18.89 23.99
N ASN A 150 32.61 18.19 22.96
CA ASN A 150 34.04 18.09 22.66
C ASN A 150 34.62 19.44 22.23
N GLU A 151 33.93 20.20 21.39
CA GLU A 151 34.35 21.55 20.99
C GLU A 151 34.48 22.48 22.19
N ARG A 152 33.54 22.43 23.14
CA ARG A 152 33.64 23.20 24.40
C ARG A 152 34.84 22.77 25.22
N LYS A 153 35.09 21.47 25.38
CA LYS A 153 36.25 20.96 26.13
C LYS A 153 37.57 21.36 25.47
N LEU A 154 37.64 21.32 24.14
CA LEU A 154 38.80 21.76 23.38
C LEU A 154 39.03 23.27 23.59
N ALA A 155 37.98 24.09 23.57
CA ALA A 155 38.10 25.51 23.85
C ALA A 155 38.63 25.79 25.27
N THR A 156 38.13 25.06 26.28
CA THR A 156 38.63 25.20 27.66
C THR A 156 40.07 24.71 27.80
N GLU A 157 40.45 23.64 27.11
CA GLU A 157 41.84 23.14 27.11
C GLU A 157 42.78 24.17 26.47
N GLN A 158 42.38 24.77 25.34
CA GLN A 158 43.15 25.82 24.69
C GLN A 158 43.29 27.05 25.59
N GLN A 159 42.23 27.45 26.29
CA GLN A 159 42.28 28.55 27.25
C GLN A 159 43.26 28.24 28.40
N LEU A 160 43.13 27.07 29.04
CA LEU A 160 44.01 26.65 30.12
C LEU A 160 45.47 26.56 29.67
N ARG A 161 45.72 26.11 28.44
CA ARG A 161 47.07 26.11 27.85
C ARG A 161 47.65 27.51 27.73
N ARG A 162 46.87 28.49 27.27
CA ARG A 162 47.32 29.90 27.20
C ARG A 162 47.58 30.47 28.58
N GLU A 163 46.70 30.20 29.54
CA GLU A 163 46.87 30.63 30.94
C GLU A 163 48.13 30.01 31.58
N TYR A 164 48.38 28.73 31.30
CA TYR A 164 49.59 28.04 31.76
C TYR A 164 50.87 28.61 31.13
N GLU A 165 50.87 28.88 29.82
CA GLU A 165 52.00 29.50 29.13
C GLU A 165 52.28 30.92 29.66
N ALA A 166 51.24 31.72 29.91
CA ALA A 166 51.37 33.04 30.53
C ALA A 166 51.87 32.96 31.98
N TRP A 167 51.40 31.99 32.77
CA TRP A 167 51.92 31.75 34.11
C TRP A 167 53.39 31.33 34.08
N LYS A 168 53.77 30.43 33.18
CA LYS A 168 55.15 29.97 33.02
C LYS A 168 56.08 31.13 32.64
N ALA A 169 55.67 32.00 31.72
CA ALA A 169 56.45 33.19 31.36
C ALA A 169 56.65 34.14 32.56
N ARG A 170 55.62 34.34 33.40
CA ARG A 170 55.73 35.13 34.64
C ARG A 170 56.71 34.51 35.65
N ASP A 171 56.69 33.18 35.80
CA ASP A 171 57.63 32.48 36.70
C ASP A 171 59.08 32.56 36.19
N GLU A 172 59.29 32.42 34.88
CA GLU A 172 60.61 32.58 34.25
C GLU A 172 61.16 34.00 34.41
N TYR A 173 60.32 35.02 34.18
CA TYR A 173 60.67 36.42 34.44
C TYR A 173 61.08 36.64 35.90
N ARG A 174 60.27 36.16 36.85
CA ARG A 174 60.57 36.28 38.28
C ARG A 174 61.91 35.63 38.64
N LYS A 175 62.19 34.43 38.11
CA LYS A 175 63.47 33.74 38.33
C LYS A 175 64.64 34.53 37.76
N ALA A 176 64.51 35.08 36.55
CA ALA A 176 65.55 35.91 35.93
C ALA A 176 65.82 37.18 36.75
N THR A 177 64.78 37.86 37.24
CA THR A 177 64.89 39.03 38.10
C THR A 177 65.58 38.68 39.42
N LEU A 178 65.23 37.57 40.07
CA LEU A 178 65.91 37.11 41.28
C LEU A 178 67.39 36.80 41.04
N GLN A 179 67.73 36.15 39.94
CA GLN A 179 69.13 35.89 39.55
C GLN A 179 69.91 37.17 39.25
N GLN A 180 69.25 38.20 38.73
CA GLN A 180 69.89 39.51 38.54
C GLN A 180 70.14 40.18 39.88
N PHE A 181 69.17 40.18 40.80
CA PHE A 181 69.36 40.74 42.13
C PHE A 181 70.51 40.07 42.88
N GLN A 182 70.63 38.73 42.80
CA GLN A 182 71.75 38.01 43.38
C GLN A 182 73.11 38.47 42.82
N ARG A 183 73.21 38.59 41.48
CA ARG A 183 74.44 39.08 40.84
C ARG A 183 74.78 40.51 41.23
N ASP A 184 73.78 41.39 41.31
CA ASP A 184 73.98 42.78 41.74
C ASP A 184 74.49 42.81 43.20
N THR A 185 73.93 41.97 44.10
CA THR A 185 74.40 41.85 45.49
C THR A 185 75.83 41.33 45.57
N ASP A 186 76.13 40.23 44.87
CA ASP A 186 77.48 39.63 44.87
C ASP A 186 78.54 40.62 44.33
N ASP A 187 78.21 41.45 43.33
CA ASP A 187 79.12 42.47 42.78
C ASP A 187 79.39 43.61 43.77
N ILE A 188 78.35 44.12 44.45
CA ILE A 188 78.49 45.17 45.47
C ILE A 188 79.35 44.65 46.63
N GLU A 189 79.08 43.44 47.12
CA GLU A 189 79.88 42.79 48.17
C GLU A 189 81.34 42.62 47.74
N THR A 190 81.59 42.12 46.52
CA THR A 190 82.95 41.93 45.99
C THR A 190 83.70 43.27 45.88
N ARG A 191 83.08 44.32 45.32
CA ARG A 191 83.70 45.65 45.19
C ARG A 191 84.03 46.27 46.55
N PHE A 192 83.21 46.01 47.57
CA PHE A 192 83.48 46.46 48.93
C PHE A 192 84.64 45.68 49.56
N GLU A 193 84.66 44.35 49.45
CA GLU A 193 85.75 43.50 49.96
C GLU A 193 87.10 43.82 49.32
N GLU A 194 87.11 44.15 48.03
CA GLU A 194 88.31 44.57 47.29
C GLU A 194 88.77 46.01 47.63
N GLY A 195 87.99 46.75 48.44
CA GLY A 195 88.27 48.14 48.81
C GLY A 195 88.11 49.14 47.65
N ILE A 196 87.37 48.75 46.61
CA ILE A 196 87.08 49.61 45.45
C ILE A 196 86.10 50.73 45.84
N ILE A 197 85.15 50.43 46.71
CA ILE A 197 84.18 51.37 47.25
C ILE A 197 84.37 51.56 48.75
N THR A 198 84.07 52.76 49.23
CA THR A 198 84.10 53.11 50.65
C THR A 198 82.86 52.58 51.39
N GLU A 199 82.93 52.51 52.73
CA GLU A 199 81.79 52.14 53.58
C GLU A 199 80.56 53.03 53.33
N GLU A 200 80.75 54.33 53.12
CA GLU A 200 79.65 55.26 52.84
C GLU A 200 79.02 54.99 51.46
N GLU A 201 79.83 54.65 50.45
CA GLU A 201 79.35 54.28 49.12
C GLU A 201 78.65 52.92 49.12
N PHE A 202 79.15 51.95 49.90
CA PHE A 202 78.49 50.66 50.09
C PHE A 202 77.10 50.83 50.72
N GLN A 203 76.98 51.60 51.80
CA GLN A 203 75.68 51.87 52.45
C GLN A 203 74.71 52.61 51.51
N ALA A 204 75.21 53.52 50.67
CA ALA A 204 74.40 54.21 49.67
C ALA A 204 73.92 53.26 48.54
N GLU A 205 74.80 52.40 48.03
CA GLU A 205 74.46 51.38 47.03
C GLU A 205 73.47 50.34 47.61
N GLU A 206 73.65 49.92 48.87
CA GLU A 206 72.75 49.00 49.59
C GLU A 206 71.35 49.61 49.78
N LEU A 207 71.25 50.88 50.20
CA LEU A 207 69.96 51.57 50.33
C LEU A 207 69.25 51.75 48.98
N ALA A 208 70.00 52.09 47.93
CA ALA A 208 69.44 52.20 46.58
C ALA A 208 68.96 50.84 46.06
N TRP A 209 69.71 49.77 46.34
CA TRP A 209 69.31 48.40 46.01
C TRP A 209 68.06 47.98 46.77
N GLN A 210 67.97 48.27 48.07
CA GLN A 210 66.80 47.97 48.89
C GLN A 210 65.55 48.69 48.36
N ALA A 211 65.68 49.96 47.97
CA ALA A 211 64.59 50.70 47.34
C ALA A 211 64.13 50.08 46.00
N LYS A 212 65.06 49.54 45.20
CA LYS A 212 64.75 48.82 43.95
C LYS A 212 64.01 47.51 44.23
N VAL A 213 64.40 46.77 45.26
CA VAL A 213 63.70 45.54 45.69
C VAL A 213 62.29 45.84 46.16
N ASP A 214 62.09 46.91 46.94
CA ASP A 214 60.77 47.30 47.43
C ASP A 214 59.84 47.77 46.29
N LEU A 215 60.36 48.49 45.29
CA LEU A 215 59.62 48.84 44.08
C LEU A 215 59.19 47.59 43.29
N GLU A 216 60.08 46.61 43.12
CA GLU A 216 59.76 45.38 42.41
C GLU A 216 58.76 44.50 43.19
N ARG A 217 58.82 44.54 44.53
CA ARG A 217 57.83 43.88 45.40
C ARG A 217 56.45 44.51 45.26
N LEU A 218 56.39 45.85 45.20
CA LEU A 218 55.15 46.59 44.96
C LEU A 218 54.59 46.27 43.57
N HIS A 219 55.43 46.27 42.54
CA HIS A 219 55.05 45.92 41.18
C HIS A 219 54.51 44.48 41.08
N SER A 220 55.19 43.52 41.70
CA SER A 220 54.73 42.13 41.81
C SER A 220 53.41 41.98 42.57
N GLN A 221 53.13 42.88 43.53
CA GLN A 221 51.85 42.91 44.24
C GLN A 221 50.74 43.49 43.35
N GLN A 222 51.01 44.59 42.64
CA GLN A 222 50.08 45.16 41.66
C GLN A 222 49.72 44.18 40.55
N ILE A 223 50.68 43.37 40.06
CA ILE A 223 50.41 42.31 39.08
C ILE A 223 49.52 41.20 39.68
N ARG A 224 49.73 40.81 40.94
CA ARG A 224 48.88 39.82 41.62
C ARG A 224 47.46 40.33 41.85
N ASP A 225 47.32 41.60 42.17
CA ASP A 225 46.05 42.25 42.40
C ASP A 225 45.34 42.64 41.08
N GLY A 226 45.96 42.35 39.92
CA GLY A 226 45.41 42.59 38.59
C GLY A 226 45.42 44.06 38.15
N ILE A 227 46.14 44.92 38.87
CA ILE A 227 46.23 46.37 38.66
C ILE A 227 47.13 46.69 37.46
N CYS A 228 48.24 45.95 37.30
CA CYS A 228 49.22 46.13 36.25
C CYS A 228 49.51 44.81 35.52
N GLN A 229 49.80 44.88 34.22
CA GLN A 229 50.33 43.76 33.45
C GLN A 229 51.83 43.56 33.73
N PRO A 230 52.40 42.38 33.43
CA PRO A 230 53.82 42.09 33.67
C PRO A 230 54.80 43.02 32.95
N ASP A 231 54.36 43.74 31.92
CA ASP A 231 55.15 44.73 31.17
C ASP A 231 55.08 46.15 31.79
N GLY A 232 54.43 46.30 32.95
CA GLY A 232 54.27 47.57 33.65
C GLY A 232 53.13 48.44 33.09
N THR A 233 52.36 47.96 32.11
CA THR A 233 51.18 48.68 31.62
C THR A 233 50.00 48.50 32.58
N LEU A 234 49.20 49.55 32.77
CA LEU A 234 47.99 49.47 33.59
C LEU A 234 46.95 48.60 32.88
N ASN A 235 46.31 47.73 33.64
CA ASN A 235 45.30 46.83 33.10
C ASN A 235 44.01 47.62 32.85
N ASN A 236 43.76 48.04 31.61
CA ASN A 236 42.57 48.82 31.24
C ASN A 236 41.25 48.03 31.29
N ASP A 237 41.31 46.73 31.61
CA ASP A 237 40.15 45.83 31.68
C ASP A 237 39.51 45.76 33.08
N ILE A 238 39.83 46.69 34.00
CA ILE A 238 39.01 46.89 35.21
C ILE A 238 37.66 47.47 34.76
N GLN A 239 36.74 46.57 34.39
CA GLN A 239 35.34 46.89 34.15
C GLN A 239 34.75 47.52 35.41
N ASP A 240 34.28 48.75 35.24
CA ASP A 240 33.48 49.50 36.20
C ASP A 240 32.27 48.64 36.65
N PRO A 241 32.12 48.28 37.93
CA PRO A 241 31.03 47.42 38.40
C PRO A 241 29.66 48.14 38.46
N GLY A 242 29.42 49.12 37.58
CA GLY A 242 28.32 50.08 37.71
C GLY A 242 27.68 50.57 36.42
N GLN A 243 27.74 49.83 35.30
CA GLN A 243 26.94 50.17 34.12
C GLN A 243 25.83 49.15 33.84
N ASP A 244 24.64 49.60 34.22
CA ASP A 244 23.33 49.06 33.95
C ASP A 244 23.17 48.50 32.52
N THR A 245 22.57 47.31 32.48
CA THR A 245 21.76 46.83 31.37
C THR A 245 20.82 47.92 30.84
N GLN A 246 21.09 48.43 29.64
CA GLN A 246 20.09 49.14 28.84
C GLN A 246 19.62 48.24 27.69
N PRO A 247 18.30 48.00 27.54
CA PRO A 247 17.77 47.13 26.50
C PRO A 247 17.83 47.82 25.13
N GLN A 248 18.51 47.21 24.16
CA GLN A 248 18.45 47.67 22.77
C GLN A 248 17.06 47.38 22.18
N ALA A 249 16.43 48.47 21.77
CA ALA A 249 15.20 48.51 21.01
C ALA A 249 15.38 47.83 19.65
N HIS A 250 14.54 46.82 19.39
CA HIS A 250 14.26 46.36 18.03
C HIS A 250 13.23 47.30 17.38
N LEU A 251 13.63 47.99 16.32
CA LEU A 251 12.71 48.51 15.29
C LEU A 251 12.99 47.78 13.96
N PRO A 252 11.96 47.65 13.10
CA PRO A 252 11.89 46.63 12.06
C PRO A 252 12.45 47.12 10.71
N PRO A 253 12.72 46.23 9.75
CA PRO A 253 12.76 46.61 8.35
C PRO A 253 11.45 46.22 7.65
N SER A 254 10.78 47.24 7.13
CA SER A 254 9.84 47.14 6.03
C SER A 254 10.61 47.09 4.71
N THR A 255 10.31 46.13 3.82
CA THR A 255 10.14 46.37 2.37
C THR A 255 9.50 45.15 1.69
N THR A 256 8.27 45.35 1.24
CA THR A 256 7.65 44.93 -0.03
C THR A 256 8.36 43.91 -0.93
N SER A 257 7.63 42.86 -1.32
CA SER A 257 7.58 42.35 -2.71
C SER A 257 6.25 41.61 -2.95
N GLU A 258 5.44 42.14 -3.85
CA GLU A 258 4.34 41.43 -4.50
C GLU A 258 4.87 40.24 -5.32
N SER A 259 4.18 39.10 -5.26
CA SER A 259 4.01 38.24 -6.42
C SER A 259 2.81 37.30 -6.26
N THR A 260 1.86 37.57 -7.13
CA THR A 260 0.66 36.83 -7.51
C THR A 260 0.96 35.36 -7.87
N ARG A 261 0.22 34.40 -7.29
CA ARG A 261 -0.13 33.14 -7.97
C ARG A 261 -1.26 32.36 -7.29
N THR A 262 -2.44 32.51 -7.87
CA THR A 262 -3.43 31.47 -8.23
C THR A 262 -3.50 30.15 -7.45
N SER A 263 -4.68 29.90 -6.90
CA SER A 263 -5.52 28.71 -7.17
C SER A 263 -4.95 27.32 -6.85
N ARG A 264 -5.49 26.69 -5.80
CA ARG A 264 -6.27 25.45 -5.98
C ARG A 264 -7.03 25.06 -4.71
N ASP A 265 -8.31 24.81 -4.95
CA ASP A 265 -9.31 24.27 -4.07
C ASP A 265 -8.88 22.98 -3.34
N MET A 266 -9.16 22.93 -2.04
CA MET A 266 -9.23 21.70 -1.26
C MET A 266 -10.72 21.39 -1.04
N PRO A 267 -11.23 20.22 -1.47
CA PRO A 267 -12.62 19.84 -1.26
C PRO A 267 -12.87 19.43 0.21
N PRO A 268 -14.10 19.59 0.72
CA PRO A 268 -14.46 19.18 2.07
C PRO A 268 -14.58 17.65 2.15
N LEU A 269 -13.99 17.08 3.20
CA LEU A 269 -14.15 15.67 3.57
C LEU A 269 -15.62 15.38 3.85
N SER A 270 -16.21 14.56 2.99
CA SER A 270 -17.59 14.11 3.10
C SER A 270 -17.75 13.08 4.22
N ALA A 271 -18.77 13.37 5.04
CA ALA A 271 -19.72 12.49 5.70
C ALA A 271 -19.37 10.99 5.85
N ARG A 272 -19.26 10.62 7.13
CA ARG A 272 -19.39 9.28 7.69
C ARG A 272 -20.86 8.82 7.57
N PRO A 273 -21.20 7.65 6.99
CA PRO A 273 -22.53 7.07 7.17
C PRO A 273 -22.60 6.43 8.56
N GLN A 274 -23.63 6.79 9.32
CA GLN A 274 -24.12 5.95 10.41
C GLN A 274 -24.92 4.81 9.79
N ASP A 275 -24.46 3.58 10.03
CA ASP A 275 -25.29 2.39 9.86
C ASP A 275 -26.36 2.38 10.95
N GLU A 276 -27.62 2.45 10.53
CA GLU A 276 -28.76 1.93 11.28
C GLU A 276 -29.21 0.61 10.61
N SER A 277 -29.56 -0.36 11.45
CA SER A 277 -30.41 -1.55 11.20
C SER A 277 -29.71 -2.90 11.11
N SER A 278 -29.59 -3.59 12.26
CA SER A 278 -30.36 -4.82 12.59
C SER A 278 -30.20 -5.16 14.07
#